data_AF-A0A8S4QRY7-F1
#
_entry.id   AF-A0A8S4QRY7-F1
#
_cell.length_a   1.000
_cell.length_b   1.000
_cell.length_c   1.000
_cell.angle_alpha   90.00
_cell.angle_beta   90.00
_cell.angle_gamma   90.00
#
_symmetry.space_group_name_H-M   'P 1'
#
loop_
_entity.id
_entity.type
_entity.pdbx_description
1 polymer ?
#
loop_
_entity_poly.entity_id
_entity_poly.type
_entity_poly.pdbx_seq_one_letter_code
_entity_poly.pdbx_strand_id
1 'polypeptide(L)'
;GGLATNVIPSRMSMVIDVRLSVAEKISDFLALVDSWLSHLSSKTTIEFIRRVETSVATAVDDSNPYWVALRDTIQDMCVVFYIITNIGGVLSK
;
A
#
# COMPACT_ATOMS: atom_id res chain seq x y z
N GLY A 1 23.26 8.22 4.93
CA GLY A 1 24.04 7.81 6.12
C GLY A 1 25.49 7.70 5.73
N GLY A 2 26.40 8.02 6.68
CA GLY A 2 27.86 7.77 6.65
C GLY A 2 28.67 8.40 5.50
N LEU A 3 29.60 9.31 5.82
CA LEU A 3 30.49 9.94 4.83
C LEU A 3 31.84 9.23 4.64
N ALA A 4 32.31 8.50 5.67
CA ALA A 4 33.61 7.83 5.66
C ALA A 4 33.53 6.48 6.40
N THR A 5 34.32 5.50 5.97
CA THR A 5 34.32 4.12 6.49
C THR A 5 34.85 4.00 7.93
N ASN A 6 35.62 4.98 8.41
CA ASN A 6 36.15 5.04 9.78
C ASN A 6 35.32 5.93 10.72
N VAL A 7 34.17 6.45 10.27
CA VAL A 7 33.30 7.33 11.07
C VAL A 7 31.96 6.65 11.33
N ILE A 8 31.63 6.45 12.60
CA ILE A 8 30.31 5.95 13.01
C ILE A 8 29.27 7.04 12.74
N PRO A 9 28.22 6.78 11.92
CA PRO A 9 27.21 7.78 11.62
C PRO A 9 26.40 8.15 12.87
N SER A 10 26.23 9.45 13.11
CA SER A 10 25.42 9.96 14.22
C SER A 10 23.90 9.87 13.98
N ARG A 11 23.48 9.64 12.73
CA ARG A 11 22.08 9.52 12.33
C ARG A 11 21.92 8.57 11.14
N MET A 12 20.87 7.78 11.17
CA MET A 12 20.37 6.99 10.05
C MET A 12 18.92 7.38 9.77
N SER A 13 18.56 7.48 8.50
CA SER A 13 17.19 7.67 8.05
C SER A 13 16.89 6.63 6.96
N MET A 14 15.66 6.16 6.94
CA MET A 14 15.17 5.18 5.97
C MET A 14 13.73 5.55 5.61
N VAL A 15 13.39 5.43 4.33
CA VAL A 15 12.03 5.60 3.83
C VAL A 15 11.57 4.25 3.31
N ILE A 16 10.41 3.79 3.76
CA ILE A 16 9.81 2.52 3.33
C ILE A 16 8.44 2.84 2.72
N ASP A 17 8.17 2.27 1.54
CA ASP A 17 6.83 2.23 0.95
C ASP A 17 6.18 0.89 1.32
N VAL A 18 5.04 0.92 2.03
CA VAL A 18 4.31 -0.29 2.42
C VAL A 18 2.95 -0.30 1.72
N ARG A 19 2.64 -1.40 1.05
CA ARG A 19 1.34 -1.63 0.42
C ARG A 19 0.59 -2.74 1.14
N LEU A 20 -0.57 -2.38 1.68
CA LEU A 20 -1.45 -3.31 2.38
C LEU A 20 -2.53 -3.82 1.42
N SER A 21 -2.98 -5.06 1.66
CA SER A 21 -4.14 -5.62 0.98
C SER A 21 -5.40 -4.86 1.39
N VAL A 22 -6.40 -4.82 0.49
CA VAL A 22 -7.71 -4.20 0.73
C VAL A 22 -8.49 -4.85 1.88
N ALA A 23 -8.11 -6.07 2.27
CA ALA A 23 -8.70 -6.80 3.39
C ALA A 23 -8.05 -6.46 4.75
N GLU A 24 -6.88 -5.83 4.74
CA GLU A 24 -6.11 -5.56 5.96
C GLU A 24 -6.57 -4.26 6.62
N LYS A 25 -6.63 -4.27 7.94
CA LYS A 25 -6.91 -3.06 8.72
C LYS A 25 -5.62 -2.31 8.99
N ILE A 26 -5.60 -1.05 8.62
CA ILE A 26 -4.42 -0.19 8.82
C ILE A 26 -4.12 0.01 10.30
N SER A 27 -5.13 -0.01 11.18
CA SER A 27 -4.95 0.02 12.63
C SER A 27 -4.06 -1.11 13.14
N ASP A 28 -4.25 -2.31 12.61
CA ASP A 28 -3.59 -3.52 13.10
C ASP A 28 -2.13 -3.53 12.63
N PHE A 29 -1.89 -3.07 11.39
CA PHE A 29 -0.55 -2.81 10.89
C PHE A 29 0.18 -1.73 11.70
N LEU A 30 -0.48 -0.62 12.02
CA LEU A 30 0.13 0.45 12.82
C LEU A 30 0.46 -0.02 14.24
N ALA A 31 -0.42 -0.81 14.88
CA ALA A 31 -0.14 -1.41 16.17
C ALA A 31 1.09 -2.34 16.14
N LEU A 32 1.27 -3.09 15.04
CA LEU A 32 2.47 -3.89 14.83
C LEU A 32 3.73 -3.02 14.70
N VAL A 33 3.66 -1.93 13.93
CA VAL A 33 4.77 -0.97 13.80
C VAL A 33 5.11 -0.35 15.15
N ASP A 34 4.11 0.07 15.92
CA ASP A 34 4.28 0.64 17.26
C ASP A 34 4.91 -0.39 18.22
N SER A 35 4.57 -1.68 18.08
CA SER A 35 5.20 -2.75 18.87
C SER A 35 6.70 -2.85 18.59
N TRP A 36 7.14 -2.69 17.33
CA TRP A 36 8.56 -2.67 16.99
C TRP A 36 9.26 -1.42 17.53
N LEU A 37 8.59 -0.27 17.45
CA LEU A 37 9.10 0.99 17.99
C LEU A 37 9.28 0.95 19.50
N SER A 38 8.42 0.22 20.22
CA SER A 38 8.51 0.08 21.68
C SER A 38 9.85 -0.52 22.15
N HIS A 39 10.53 -1.28 21.28
CA HIS A 39 11.86 -1.84 21.56
C HIS A 39 13.01 -0.93 21.14
N LEU A 40 12.74 0.18 20.45
CA LEU A 40 13.75 1.12 19.99
C LEU A 40 13.99 2.22 21.03
N SER A 41 15.17 2.84 20.95
CA SER A 41 15.51 3.97 21.80
C SER A 41 14.53 5.13 21.58
N SER A 42 14.24 5.89 22.64
CA SER A 42 13.39 7.10 22.65
C SER A 42 13.83 8.21 21.69
N LYS A 43 15.01 8.07 21.06
CA LYS A 43 15.51 8.99 20.01
C LYS A 43 15.08 8.60 18.58
N THR A 44 14.24 7.57 18.43
CA THR A 44 13.71 7.13 17.13
C THR A 44 12.45 7.91 16.78
N THR A 45 12.37 8.42 15.56
CA THR A 45 11.21 9.17 15.04
C THR A 45 10.66 8.50 13.78
N ILE A 46 9.34 8.35 13.69
CA ILE A 46 8.64 7.95 12.46
C ILE A 46 7.83 9.14 11.94
N GLU A 47 7.92 9.36 10.64
CA GLU A 47 7.11 10.34 9.92
C GLU A 47 6.46 9.65 8.71
N PHE A 48 5.21 9.99 8.43
CA PHE A 48 4.48 9.46 7.28
C PHE A 48 4.48 10.50 6.16
N ILE A 49 5.15 10.18 5.04
CA ILE A 49 5.10 11.01 3.83
C ILE A 49 3.71 10.92 3.18
N ARG A 50 3.11 9.72 3.22
CA ARG A 50 1.76 9.46 2.73
C ARG A 50 1.09 8.42 3.63
N ARG A 51 -0.09 8.74 4.15
CA ARG A 51 -0.94 7.82 4.92
C ARG A 51 -2.33 7.79 4.29
N VAL A 52 -2.67 6.65 3.70
CA VAL A 52 -4.01 6.39 3.15
C VAL A 52 -4.65 5.38 4.08
N GLU A 53 -5.76 5.74 4.72
CA GLU A 53 -6.41 4.86 5.73
C GLU A 53 -7.18 3.69 5.12
N THR A 54 -7.67 3.86 3.89
CA THR A 54 -8.35 2.79 3.16
C THR A 54 -8.16 3.00 1.67
N SER A 55 -7.66 1.97 0.98
CA SER A 55 -7.72 1.90 -0.48
C SER A 55 -8.86 0.97 -0.84
N VAL A 56 -10.01 1.52 -1.21
CA VAL A 56 -11.16 0.72 -1.63
C VAL A 56 -10.87 0.03 -2.96
N ALA A 57 -11.23 -1.25 -3.05
CA ALA A 57 -11.20 -1.98 -4.31
C ALA A 57 -12.21 -1.37 -5.30
N THR A 58 -11.86 -1.38 -6.58
CA THR A 58 -12.82 -1.05 -7.64
C THR A 58 -13.98 -2.04 -7.60
N ALA A 59 -15.21 -1.55 -7.56
CA ALA A 59 -16.39 -2.40 -7.56
C ALA A 59 -16.48 -3.20 -8.87
N VAL A 60 -16.67 -4.51 -8.73
CA VAL A 60 -16.84 -5.49 -9.81
C VAL A 60 -18.25 -6.09 -9.79
N ASP A 61 -19.22 -5.28 -9.38
CA ASP A 61 -20.65 -5.59 -9.34
C ASP A 61 -21.41 -4.61 -10.25
N ASP A 62 -22.73 -4.80 -10.33
CA ASP A 62 -23.61 -4.02 -11.21
C ASP A 62 -23.76 -2.54 -10.77
N SER A 63 -23.20 -2.14 -9.62
CA SER A 63 -23.18 -0.73 -9.20
C SER A 63 -22.19 0.11 -10.01
N ASN A 64 -21.22 -0.52 -10.68
CA ASN A 64 -20.20 0.14 -11.48
C ASN A 64 -20.50 0.00 -12.98
N PRO A 65 -21.03 1.05 -13.66
CA PRO A 65 -21.41 0.96 -15.07
C PRO A 65 -20.22 0.67 -16.00
N TYR A 66 -19.01 1.07 -15.61
CA TYR A 66 -17.80 0.78 -16.40
C TYR A 66 -17.42 -0.69 -16.33
N TRP A 67 -17.60 -1.32 -15.16
CA TRP A 67 -17.38 -2.75 -15.00
C TRP A 67 -18.41 -3.55 -15.80
N VAL A 68 -19.69 -3.19 -15.73
CA VAL A 68 -20.76 -3.84 -16.49
C VAL A 68 -20.45 -3.80 -17.99
N ALA A 69 -20.14 -2.62 -18.54
CA ALA A 69 -19.81 -2.47 -19.95
C ALA A 69 -18.61 -3.34 -20.38
N LEU A 70 -17.55 -3.38 -19.55
CA LEU A 70 -16.37 -4.20 -19.81
C LEU A 70 -16.70 -5.70 -19.76
N ARG A 71 -17.37 -6.14 -18.70
CA ARG A 71 -17.76 -7.53 -18.48
C ARG A 71 -18.60 -8.05 -19.64
N ASP A 72 -19.63 -7.30 -20.01
CA ASP A 72 -20.59 -7.71 -21.04
C ASP A 72 -19.89 -7.80 -22.41
N THR A 73 -19.03 -6.84 -22.74
CA THR A 73 -18.22 -6.88 -23.97
C THR A 73 -17.30 -8.11 -24.02
N ILE A 74 -16.65 -8.46 -22.90
CA ILE A 74 -15.77 -9.63 -22.84
C ILE A 74 -16.56 -10.94 -22.97
N GLN A 75 -17.74 -11.00 -22.37
CA GLN A 75 -18.65 -12.15 -22.51
C GLN A 75 -19.12 -12.33 -23.95
N ASP A 76 -19.48 -11.24 -24.63
CA ASP A 76 -19.86 -11.25 -26.05
C ASP A 76 -18.72 -11.78 -26.94
N MET A 77 -17.47 -11.49 -26.57
CA MET A 77 -16.28 -12.00 -27.25
C MET A 77 -15.95 -13.47 -26.92
N CYS A 78 -16.70 -14.11 -26.02
CA CYS A 78 -16.46 -15.49 -25.56
C CYS A 78 -15.03 -15.71 -25.01
N VAL A 79 -14.45 -14.70 -24.35
CA VAL A 79 -13.12 -14.77 -23.73
C VAL A 79 -13.23 -15.03 -22.23
N VAL A 80 -12.40 -15.92 -21.71
CA VAL A 80 -12.30 -16.19 -20.26
C VAL A 80 -11.37 -15.16 -19.61
N PHE A 81 -11.78 -14.58 -18.49
CA PHE A 81 -10.96 -13.64 -17.71
C PHE A 81 -10.99 -13.96 -16.22
N TYR A 82 -9.98 -13.46 -15.51
CA TYR A 82 -9.85 -13.56 -14.06
C TYR A 82 -9.70 -12.17 -13.46
N ILE A 83 -10.45 -11.90 -12.39
CA ILE A 83 -10.34 -10.65 -11.65
C ILE A 83 -9.17 -10.78 -10.68
N ILE A 84 -8.26 -9.81 -10.72
CA ILE A 84 -7.15 -9.69 -9.77
C ILE A 84 -7.25 -8.36 -9.04
N THR A 85 -6.91 -8.36 -7.75
CA THR A 85 -6.82 -7.13 -6.96
C THR A 85 -5.40 -6.56 -7.07
N ASN A 86 -5.28 -5.31 -7.49
CA ASN A 86 -4.00 -4.60 -7.53
C ASN A 86 -3.94 -3.56 -6.40
N ILE A 87 -2.88 -3.61 -5.60
CA ILE A 87 -2.62 -2.68 -4.48
C ILE A 87 -1.62 -1.57 -4.85
N GLY A 88 -1.09 -1.61 -6.08
CA GLY A 88 -0.34 -0.53 -6.70
C GLY A 88 -1.30 0.46 -7.34
N GLY A 89 -1.18 1.75 -6.98
CA GLY A 89 -2.02 2.80 -7.55
C GLY A 89 -1.93 2.86 -9.08
N VAL A 90 -2.99 3.32 -9.73
CA VAL A 90 -2.97 3.65 -11.15
C VAL A 90 -2.31 5.03 -11.30
N LEU A 91 -1.26 5.13 -12.12
CA LEU A 91 -0.69 6.43 -12.49
C LEU A 91 -1.76 7.23 -13.27
N SER A 92 -2.47 8.15 -12.61
CA SER A 92 -3.15 9.21 -13.34
C SER A 92 -2.09 10.19 -13.82
N LYS A 93 -2.02 10.42 -15.13
CA LYS A 93 -1.28 11.56 -15.68
C LYS A 93 -1.96 12.86 -15.29
#